data_AF-A0A6A5ALQ7-F1
#
_entry.id   AF-A0A6A5ALQ7-F1
#
_cell.length_a   1.000
_cell.length_b   1.000
_cell.length_c   1.000
_cell.angle_alpha   90.00
_cell.angle_beta   90.00
_cell.angle_gamma   90.00
#
_symmetry.space_group_name_H-M   'P 1'
#
loop_
_entity.id
_entity.type
_entity.pdbx_description
1 polymer ?
#
loop_
_entity_poly.entity_id
_entity_poly.type
_entity_poly.pdbx_seq_one_letter_code
_entity_poly.pdbx_strand_id
1 'polypeptide(L)'
;QGVEVAGLSTFAVLHQSIGLLGLVGVDRMLSFRIVHTLNNLIKFWGTAISPYLPLLDQLTTALEPAWRLPDNASRLYEASLKKVEKVMSKLLKAVLIIGQAALLRKAIVSELAFSSKLDAHLLSCSVGTLDKSVLNDLRAHFRSNSAVPPAAVLVELNKYLETMGATDPYSKIFIFKYVY
;
A
#
# COMPACT_ATOMS: atom_id res chain seq x y z
N GLN A 1 12.90 -16.47 -21.00
CA GLN A 1 13.76 -16.67 -19.81
C GLN A 1 13.61 -15.44 -18.94
N GLY A 2 13.02 -15.57 -17.76
CA GLY A 2 12.89 -14.44 -16.82
C GLY A 2 14.17 -14.32 -16.01
N VAL A 3 15.04 -13.38 -16.37
CA VAL A 3 16.21 -13.03 -15.55
C VAL A 3 15.67 -12.29 -14.33
N GLU A 4 15.99 -12.76 -13.13
CA GLU A 4 15.67 -12.07 -11.89
C GLU A 4 16.48 -10.77 -11.83
N VAL A 5 15.83 -9.64 -12.14
CA VAL A 5 16.50 -8.32 -12.19
C VAL A 5 16.77 -7.77 -10.80
N ALA A 6 15.93 -8.11 -9.81
CA ALA A 6 16.08 -7.72 -8.41
C ALA A 6 15.61 -8.87 -7.52
N GLY A 7 16.55 -9.69 -7.09
CA GLY A 7 16.31 -10.85 -6.22
C GLY A 7 16.75 -10.61 -4.78
N LEU A 8 16.63 -11.64 -3.93
CA LEU A 8 17.10 -11.56 -2.53
C LEU A 8 18.57 -11.12 -2.43
N SER A 9 19.43 -11.63 -3.32
CA SER A 9 20.84 -11.25 -3.37
C SER A 9 21.05 -9.75 -3.62
N THR A 10 20.20 -9.14 -4.45
CA THR A 10 20.24 -7.70 -4.73
C THR A 10 19.92 -6.89 -3.47
N PHE A 11 18.91 -7.31 -2.70
CA PHE A 11 18.55 -6.62 -1.45
C PHE A 11 19.56 -6.86 -0.33
N ALA A 12 20.20 -8.03 -0.27
CA ALA A 12 21.30 -8.30 0.65
C ALA A 12 22.52 -7.41 0.35
N VAL A 13 22.92 -7.28 -0.93
CA VAL A 13 24.02 -6.37 -1.34
C VAL A 13 23.64 -4.91 -1.09
N LEU A 14 22.39 -4.53 -1.35
CA LEU A 14 21.89 -3.21 -1.03
C LEU A 14 21.99 -2.94 0.48
N HIS A 15 21.52 -3.87 1.30
CA HIS A 15 21.60 -3.79 2.76
C HIS A 15 23.05 -3.64 3.25
N GLN A 16 23.99 -4.43 2.71
CA GLN A 16 25.41 -4.30 3.03
C GLN A 16 25.99 -2.93 2.65
N SER A 17 25.48 -2.32 1.58
CA SER A 17 26.00 -1.05 1.06
C SER A 17 25.50 0.18 1.83
N ILE A 18 24.22 0.21 2.22
CA ILE A 18 23.59 1.39 2.86
C ILE A 18 23.27 1.18 4.34
N GLY A 19 23.41 -0.05 4.84
CA GLY A 19 23.09 -0.44 6.21
C GLY A 19 21.59 -0.45 6.52
N LEU A 20 21.27 -0.89 7.74
CA LEU A 20 19.89 -1.00 8.26
C LEU A 20 19.11 0.30 8.13
N LEU A 21 19.68 1.41 8.61
CA LEU A 21 19.02 2.72 8.62
C LEU A 21 18.81 3.27 7.20
N GLY A 22 19.76 3.01 6.28
CA GLY A 22 19.61 3.37 4.88
C GLY A 22 18.44 2.62 4.24
N LEU A 23 18.34 1.32 4.52
CA LEU A 23 17.29 0.47 3.98
C LEU A 23 15.89 0.85 4.50
N VAL A 24 15.78 1.20 5.78
CA VAL A 24 14.56 1.79 6.36
C VAL A 24 14.22 3.14 5.72
N GLY A 25 15.23 3.96 5.41
CA GLY A 25 15.06 5.21 4.66
C GLY A 25 14.47 4.99 3.27
N VAL A 26 14.93 3.96 2.54
CA VAL A 26 14.39 3.59 1.23
C VAL A 26 12.93 3.14 1.33
N ASP A 27 12.57 2.33 2.34
CA ASP A 27 11.17 1.96 2.59
C ASP A 27 10.27 3.18 2.81
N ARG A 28 10.74 4.16 3.59
CA ARG A 28 10.04 5.42 3.82
C ARG A 28 9.90 6.25 2.55
N MET A 29 10.95 6.36 1.74
CA MET A 29 10.90 7.06 0.46
C MET A 29 9.87 6.44 -0.49
N LEU A 30 9.85 5.10 -0.58
CA LEU A 30 8.84 4.37 -1.38
C LEU A 30 7.42 4.58 -0.83
N SER A 31 7.26 4.64 0.49
CA SER A 31 5.98 5.00 1.13
C SER A 31 5.50 6.38 0.70
N PHE A 32 6.37 7.39 0.72
CA PHE A 32 6.04 8.73 0.27
C PHE A 32 5.69 8.77 -1.21
N ARG A 33 6.39 7.99 -2.04
CA ARG A 33 6.07 7.87 -3.47
C ARG A 33 4.66 7.30 -3.68
N ILE A 34 4.28 6.25 -2.94
CA ILE A 34 2.92 5.67 -2.97
C ILE A 34 1.89 6.74 -2.58
N VAL A 35 2.08 7.42 -1.45
CA VAL A 35 1.17 8.48 -0.97
C VAL A 35 1.03 9.60 -2.01
N HIS A 36 2.13 10.04 -2.60
CA HIS A 36 2.13 11.08 -3.62
C HIS A 36 1.36 10.64 -4.87
N THR A 37 1.59 9.42 -5.37
CA THR A 37 0.88 8.88 -6.53
C THR A 37 -0.62 8.72 -6.26
N LEU A 38 -1.00 8.22 -5.08
CA LEU A 38 -2.41 8.11 -4.66
C LEU A 38 -3.10 9.48 -4.60
N ASN A 39 -2.47 10.48 -3.98
CA ASN A 39 -3.02 11.83 -3.91
C ASN A 39 -3.20 12.46 -5.30
N ASN A 40 -2.22 12.27 -6.19
CA ASN A 40 -2.33 12.74 -7.57
C ASN A 40 -3.45 12.02 -8.32
N LEU A 41 -3.64 10.72 -8.07
CA LEU A 41 -4.71 9.94 -8.66
C LEU A 41 -6.08 10.41 -8.17
N ILE A 42 -6.26 10.70 -6.88
CA ILE A 42 -7.51 11.25 -6.33
C ILE A 42 -7.84 12.61 -6.97
N LYS A 43 -6.86 13.52 -7.04
CA LYS A 43 -7.03 14.84 -7.69
C LYS A 43 -7.36 14.70 -9.17
N PHE A 44 -6.68 13.78 -9.86
CA PHE A 44 -6.95 13.48 -11.26
C PHE A 44 -8.34 12.90 -11.43
N TRP A 45 -8.78 11.97 -10.57
CA TRP A 45 -10.11 11.39 -10.66
C TRP A 45 -11.21 12.43 -10.44
N GLY A 46 -11.09 13.28 -9.42
CA GLY A 46 -12.08 14.33 -9.15
C GLY A 46 -12.25 15.34 -10.29
N THR A 47 -11.20 15.58 -11.08
CA THR A 47 -11.24 16.52 -12.22
C THR A 47 -11.57 15.84 -13.54
N ALA A 48 -11.01 14.65 -13.78
CA ALA A 48 -11.08 13.97 -15.06
C ALA A 48 -12.31 13.07 -15.19
N ILE A 49 -12.88 12.54 -14.10
CA ILE A 49 -14.05 11.65 -14.17
C ILE A 49 -15.38 12.41 -14.16
N SER A 50 -15.44 13.57 -13.51
CA SER A 50 -16.67 14.38 -13.40
C SER A 50 -17.40 14.59 -14.74
N PRO A 51 -16.70 14.86 -15.86
CA PRO A 51 -17.33 15.00 -17.17
C PRO A 51 -17.86 13.68 -17.77
N TYR A 52 -17.33 12.53 -17.35
CA TYR A 52 -17.71 11.21 -17.85
C TYR A 52 -18.77 10.51 -17.01
N LEU A 53 -19.08 11.01 -15.79
CA LEU A 53 -20.15 10.48 -14.94
C LEU A 53 -21.48 10.23 -15.67
N PRO A 54 -22.06 11.20 -16.42
CA PRO A 54 -23.32 10.97 -17.12
C PRO A 54 -23.20 9.93 -18.24
N LEU A 55 -22.02 9.79 -18.85
CA LEU A 55 -21.79 8.76 -19.87
C LEU A 55 -21.68 7.36 -19.24
N LEU A 56 -21.03 7.25 -18.08
CA LEU A 56 -20.96 6.01 -17.33
C LEU A 56 -22.35 5.61 -16.81
N ASP A 57 -23.16 6.57 -16.39
CA ASP A 57 -24.54 6.32 -15.93
C ASP A 57 -25.46 5.86 -17.08
N GLN A 58 -25.32 6.47 -18.26
CA GLN A 58 -25.97 6.01 -19.49
C GLN A 58 -25.53 4.60 -19.88
N LEU A 59 -24.24 4.27 -19.70
CA LEU A 59 -23.72 2.94 -19.98
C LEU A 59 -24.29 1.91 -19.01
N THR A 60 -24.30 2.21 -17.71
CA THR A 60 -24.90 1.35 -16.68
C THR A 60 -26.38 1.10 -16.97
N THR A 61 -27.13 2.16 -17.29
CA THR A 61 -28.57 2.05 -17.61
C THR A 61 -28.82 1.25 -18.89
N ALA A 62 -27.98 1.40 -19.92
CA ALA A 62 -28.10 0.66 -21.16
C ALA A 62 -27.71 -0.82 -21.05
N LEU A 63 -26.94 -1.17 -20.01
CA LEU A 63 -26.56 -2.54 -19.67
C LEU A 63 -27.59 -3.22 -18.74
N GLU A 64 -28.59 -2.47 -18.29
CA GLU A 64 -29.71 -2.96 -17.51
C GLU A 64 -30.89 -3.30 -18.45
N PRO A 65 -31.43 -4.53 -18.46
CA PRO A 65 -31.07 -5.68 -17.64
C PRO A 65 -29.94 -6.54 -18.25
N ALA A 66 -29.07 -7.09 -17.39
CA ALA A 66 -27.84 -7.81 -17.76
C ALA A 66 -28.01 -9.07 -18.65
N TRP A 67 -29.25 -9.53 -18.84
CA TRP A 67 -29.59 -10.69 -19.69
C TRP A 67 -29.90 -10.32 -21.14
N ARG A 68 -29.97 -9.03 -21.49
CA ARG A 68 -30.21 -8.56 -22.85
C ARG A 68 -29.10 -7.64 -23.31
N LEU A 69 -28.56 -7.89 -24.51
CA LEU A 69 -27.66 -6.93 -25.14
C LEU A 69 -28.49 -5.76 -25.68
N PRO A 70 -28.08 -4.50 -25.45
CA PRO A 70 -28.73 -3.36 -26.05
C PRO A 70 -28.62 -3.42 -27.58
N ASP A 71 -29.68 -3.00 -28.29
CA ASP A 71 -29.78 -3.14 -29.76
C ASP A 71 -28.64 -2.44 -30.52
N ASN A 72 -28.00 -1.43 -29.91
CA ASN A 72 -26.83 -0.70 -30.44
C ASN A 72 -25.54 -0.94 -29.63
N ALA A 73 -25.37 -2.14 -29.06
CA ALA A 73 -24.25 -2.49 -28.17
C ALA A 73 -22.87 -2.15 -28.76
N SER A 74 -22.59 -2.55 -30.00
CA SER A 74 -21.27 -2.32 -30.63
C SER A 74 -20.89 -0.85 -30.70
N ARG A 75 -21.80 0.01 -31.17
CA ARG A 75 -21.59 1.46 -31.27
C ARG A 75 -21.47 2.12 -29.91
N LEU A 76 -22.23 1.67 -28.92
CA LEU A 76 -22.21 2.19 -27.56
C LEU A 76 -20.88 1.85 -26.86
N TYR A 77 -20.42 0.60 -26.96
CA TYR A 77 -19.13 0.17 -26.41
C TYR A 77 -17.96 0.87 -27.09
N GLU A 78 -17.92 0.96 -28.42
CA GLU A 78 -16.83 1.65 -29.13
C GLU A 78 -16.75 3.14 -28.77
N ALA A 79 -17.89 3.83 -28.67
CA ALA A 79 -17.95 5.24 -28.30
C ALA A 79 -17.48 5.48 -26.85
N SER A 80 -17.79 4.54 -25.95
CA SER A 80 -17.43 4.62 -24.54
C SER A 80 -15.97 4.23 -24.32
N LEU A 81 -15.48 3.21 -25.01
CA LEU A 81 -14.08 2.76 -24.97
C LEU A 81 -13.14 3.90 -25.37
N LYS A 82 -13.39 4.57 -26.50
CA LYS A 82 -12.56 5.70 -26.98
C LYS A 82 -12.49 6.86 -25.97
N LYS A 83 -13.54 7.07 -25.17
CA LYS A 83 -13.59 8.13 -24.15
C LYS A 83 -12.87 7.72 -22.87
N VAL A 84 -13.03 6.46 -22.44
CA VAL A 84 -12.49 5.92 -21.19
C VAL A 84 -11.00 5.52 -21.32
N GLU A 85 -10.53 5.16 -22.51
CA GLU A 85 -9.16 4.71 -22.79
C GLU A 85 -8.07 5.68 -22.27
N LYS A 86 -8.29 6.99 -22.42
CA LYS A 86 -7.34 8.02 -21.94
C LYS A 86 -7.25 8.06 -20.41
N VAL A 87 -8.38 7.85 -19.71
CA VAL A 87 -8.44 7.81 -18.25
C VAL A 87 -7.82 6.51 -17.75
N MET A 88 -8.12 5.39 -18.40
CA MET A 88 -7.58 4.07 -18.07
C MET A 88 -6.06 4.00 -18.22
N SER A 89 -5.49 4.65 -19.22
CA SER A 89 -4.04 4.70 -19.41
C SER A 89 -3.32 5.37 -18.24
N LYS A 90 -3.89 6.45 -17.68
CA LYS A 90 -3.34 7.13 -16.50
C LYS A 90 -3.52 6.31 -15.23
N LEU A 91 -4.69 5.68 -15.07
CA LEU A 91 -4.96 4.76 -13.97
C LEU A 91 -3.98 3.58 -13.96
N LEU A 92 -3.78 2.94 -15.11
CA LEU A 92 -2.85 1.82 -15.27
C LEU A 92 -1.43 2.21 -14.85
N LYS A 93 -0.93 3.36 -15.32
CA LYS A 93 0.40 3.86 -14.93
C LYS A 93 0.52 4.07 -13.43
N ALA A 94 -0.50 4.65 -12.80
CA ALA A 94 -0.50 4.87 -11.36
C ALA A 94 -0.51 3.55 -10.57
N VAL A 95 -1.34 2.59 -10.97
CA VAL A 95 -1.39 1.24 -10.36
C VAL A 95 -0.05 0.53 -10.50
N LEU A 96 0.59 0.59 -11.67
CA LEU A 96 1.91 0.01 -11.88
C LEU A 96 2.97 0.62 -10.97
N ILE A 97 3.01 1.96 -10.85
CA ILE A 97 3.94 2.67 -9.97
C ILE A 97 3.75 2.25 -8.51
N ILE A 98 2.50 2.19 -8.06
CA ILE A 98 2.16 1.79 -6.68
C ILE A 98 2.53 0.33 -6.45
N GLY A 99 2.14 -0.57 -7.35
CA GLY A 99 2.41 -2.00 -7.25
C GLY A 99 3.90 -2.31 -7.22
N GLN A 100 4.68 -1.70 -8.12
CA GLN A 100 6.14 -1.84 -8.13
C GLN A 100 6.77 -1.33 -6.83
N ALA A 101 6.36 -0.16 -6.34
CA ALA A 101 6.86 0.37 -5.08
C ALA A 101 6.50 -0.55 -3.89
N ALA A 102 5.28 -1.09 -3.86
CA ALA A 102 4.84 -1.97 -2.78
C ALA A 102 5.58 -3.31 -2.79
N LEU A 103 5.84 -3.88 -3.97
CA LEU A 103 6.66 -5.09 -4.12
C LEU A 103 8.09 -4.88 -3.63
N LEU A 104 8.73 -3.76 -4.02
CA LEU A 104 10.08 -3.41 -3.56
C LEU A 104 10.14 -3.26 -2.04
N ARG A 105 9.13 -2.61 -1.45
CA ARG A 105 9.03 -2.49 0.02
C ARG A 105 8.89 -3.84 0.70
N LYS A 106 8.12 -4.77 0.13
CA LYS A 106 8.01 -6.13 0.68
C LYS A 106 9.34 -6.86 0.68
N ALA A 107 10.13 -6.73 -0.39
CA ALA A 107 11.46 -7.31 -0.45
C ALA A 107 12.41 -6.70 0.59
N ILE A 108 12.40 -5.37 0.73
CA ILE A 108 13.15 -4.63 1.76
C ILE A 108 12.78 -5.11 3.18
N VAL A 109 11.49 -5.15 3.50
CA VAL A 109 11.00 -5.59 4.81
C VAL A 109 11.40 -7.04 5.09
N SER A 110 11.36 -7.91 4.08
CA SER A 110 11.82 -9.30 4.22
C SER A 110 13.31 -9.39 4.57
N GLU A 111 14.14 -8.55 3.95
CA GLU A 111 15.58 -8.47 4.24
C GLU A 111 15.84 -7.94 5.65
N LEU A 112 15.14 -6.88 6.07
CA LEU A 112 15.21 -6.34 7.43
C LEU A 112 14.79 -7.38 8.48
N ALA A 113 13.71 -8.13 8.21
CA ALA A 113 13.24 -9.19 9.09
C ALA A 113 14.22 -10.37 9.17
N PHE A 114 14.92 -10.67 8.09
CA PHE A 114 15.94 -11.70 8.05
C PHE A 114 17.18 -11.27 8.86
N SER A 115 17.75 -10.10 8.56
CA SER A 115 18.90 -9.57 9.30
C SER A 115 18.61 -9.39 10.79
N SER A 116 17.46 -8.82 11.16
CA SER A 116 17.16 -8.60 12.58
C SER A 116 17.05 -9.90 13.40
N LYS A 117 16.60 -10.99 12.77
CA LYS A 117 16.55 -12.32 13.41
C LYS A 117 17.91 -12.98 13.52
N LEU A 118 18.83 -12.70 12.60
CA LEU A 118 20.19 -13.20 12.61
C LEU A 118 21.09 -12.42 13.58
N ASP A 119 21.11 -11.10 13.45
CA ASP A 119 22.04 -10.22 14.15
C ASP A 119 21.54 -9.84 15.57
N ALA A 120 20.21 -9.73 15.75
CA ALA A 120 19.60 -9.20 16.97
C ALA A 120 18.44 -10.10 17.48
N HIS A 121 18.67 -11.41 17.54
CA HIS A 121 17.64 -12.40 17.86
C HIS A 121 16.88 -12.11 19.18
N LEU A 122 17.59 -11.85 20.28
CA LEU A 122 16.99 -11.59 21.59
C LEU A 122 16.13 -10.32 21.59
N LEU A 123 16.58 -9.27 20.90
CA LEU A 123 15.82 -8.03 20.74
C LEU A 123 14.54 -8.30 19.94
N SER A 124 14.64 -9.10 18.88
CA SER A 124 13.48 -9.50 18.06
C SER A 124 12.43 -10.27 18.85
N CYS A 125 12.85 -11.22 19.67
CA CYS A 125 11.95 -11.93 20.57
C CYS A 125 11.31 -11.00 21.61
N SER A 126 12.09 -10.08 22.18
CA SER A 126 11.63 -9.14 23.22
C SER A 126 10.61 -8.15 22.67
N VAL A 127 10.92 -7.50 21.54
CA VAL A 127 10.01 -6.56 20.86
C VAL A 127 8.76 -7.27 20.36
N GLY A 128 8.89 -8.48 19.80
CA GLY A 128 7.73 -9.27 19.38
C GLY A 128 6.83 -9.73 20.55
N THR A 129 7.41 -9.93 21.74
CA THR A 129 6.63 -10.21 22.96
C THR A 129 5.93 -8.96 23.47
N LEU A 130 6.62 -7.82 23.45
CA LEU A 130 6.05 -6.52 23.82
C LEU A 130 4.88 -6.14 22.90
N ASP A 131 5.00 -6.32 21.59
CA ASP A 131 3.92 -6.09 20.63
C ASP A 131 2.67 -6.92 20.94
N LYS A 132 2.84 -8.23 21.19
CA LYS A 132 1.74 -9.11 21.59
C LYS A 132 1.12 -8.69 22.93
N SER A 133 1.93 -8.27 23.90
CA SER A 133 1.45 -7.77 25.19
C SER A 133 0.58 -6.54 25.03
N VAL A 134 1.08 -5.53 24.29
CA VAL A 134 0.37 -4.29 24.04
C VAL A 134 -0.95 -4.53 23.29
N LEU A 135 -0.95 -5.42 22.29
CA LEU A 135 -2.16 -5.81 21.58
C LEU A 135 -3.17 -6.52 22.49
N ASN A 136 -2.70 -7.33 23.45
CA ASN A 136 -3.58 -7.97 24.42
C ASN A 136 -4.17 -6.95 25.40
N ASP A 137 -3.38 -5.98 25.85
CA ASP A 137 -3.85 -4.89 26.72
C ASP A 137 -4.89 -4.02 25.99
N LEU A 138 -4.67 -3.71 24.71
CA LEU A 138 -5.66 -3.02 23.87
C LEU A 138 -6.96 -3.83 23.74
N ARG A 139 -6.89 -5.14 23.46
CA ARG A 139 -8.07 -6.00 23.39
C ARG A 139 -8.80 -6.08 24.73
N ALA A 140 -8.09 -6.11 25.84
CA ALA A 140 -8.67 -6.08 27.17
C ALA A 140 -9.37 -4.73 27.42
N HIS A 141 -8.75 -3.61 27.05
CA HIS A 141 -9.37 -2.30 27.12
C HIS A 141 -10.71 -2.25 26.36
N PHE A 142 -10.76 -2.73 25.11
CA PHE A 142 -12.01 -2.76 24.33
C PHE A 142 -13.10 -3.67 24.92
N ARG A 143 -12.72 -4.66 25.75
CA ARG A 143 -13.67 -5.59 26.39
C ARG A 143 -14.16 -5.11 27.75
N SER A 144 -13.30 -4.49 28.55
CA SER A 144 -13.57 -4.21 29.97
C SER A 144 -13.35 -2.77 30.39
N ASN A 145 -13.16 -1.83 29.45
CA ASN A 145 -12.87 -0.42 29.70
C ASN A 145 -11.67 -0.21 30.65
N SER A 146 -10.63 -1.04 30.51
CA SER A 146 -9.37 -0.97 31.28
C SER A 146 -8.54 0.28 30.94
N ALA A 147 -7.37 0.48 31.53
CA ALA A 147 -6.46 1.56 31.14
C ALA A 147 -5.93 1.37 29.71
N VAL A 148 -5.90 2.44 28.91
CA VAL A 148 -5.32 2.44 27.56
C VAL A 148 -3.79 2.54 27.67
N PRO A 149 -3.02 1.76 26.88
CA PRO A 149 -1.58 1.95 26.80
C PRO A 149 -1.24 3.38 26.35
N PRO A 150 -0.21 4.03 26.93
CA PRO A 150 0.16 5.39 26.52
C PRO A 150 0.51 5.45 25.03
N ALA A 151 -0.03 6.45 24.31
CA ALA A 151 0.23 6.62 22.88
C ALA A 151 1.73 6.75 22.54
N ALA A 152 2.53 7.29 23.47
CA ALA A 152 3.98 7.38 23.32
C ALA A 152 4.64 6.00 23.16
N VAL A 153 4.18 5.00 23.93
CA VAL A 153 4.68 3.61 23.85
C VAL A 153 4.35 3.00 22.50
N LEU A 154 3.14 3.23 21.98
CA LEU A 154 2.73 2.75 20.65
C LEU A 154 3.62 3.33 19.54
N VAL A 155 3.90 4.63 19.60
CA VAL A 155 4.75 5.31 18.61
C VAL A 155 6.18 4.79 18.66
N GLU A 156 6.73 4.60 19.86
CA GLU A 156 8.10 4.10 20.04
C GLU A 156 8.24 2.63 19.63
N LEU A 157 7.32 1.77 20.08
CA LEU A 157 7.26 0.37 19.67
C LEU A 157 7.16 0.23 18.15
N ASN A 158 6.30 1.03 17.49
CA ASN A 158 6.18 1.01 16.04
C ASN A 158 7.49 1.38 15.33
N LYS A 159 8.30 2.31 15.87
CA LYS A 159 9.62 2.61 15.30
C LYS A 159 10.53 1.38 15.33
N TYR A 160 10.56 0.65 16.44
CA TYR A 160 11.34 -0.59 16.55
C TYR A 160 10.82 -1.64 15.57
N LEU A 161 9.51 -1.88 15.53
CA LEU A 161 8.89 -2.84 14.60
C LEU A 161 9.20 -2.52 13.13
N GLU A 162 9.16 -1.23 12.74
CA GLU A 162 9.54 -0.78 11.40
C GLU A 162 11.01 -1.09 11.09
N THR A 163 11.94 -0.80 12.01
CA THR A 163 13.38 -1.06 11.79
C THR A 163 13.71 -2.54 11.69
N MET A 164 12.91 -3.40 12.33
CA MET A 164 13.11 -4.84 12.35
C MET A 164 12.42 -5.55 11.18
N GLY A 165 11.68 -4.84 10.33
CA GLY A 165 10.88 -5.45 9.28
C GLY A 165 9.71 -6.28 9.80
N ALA A 166 9.26 -6.06 11.04
CA ALA A 166 8.15 -6.77 11.67
C ALA A 166 6.77 -6.18 11.32
N THR A 167 6.68 -5.42 10.24
CA THR A 167 5.47 -4.73 9.78
C THR A 167 5.10 -5.18 8.37
N ASP A 168 3.81 -5.39 8.08
CA ASP A 168 3.38 -5.66 6.71
C ASP A 168 3.20 -4.36 5.90
N PRO A 169 3.98 -4.15 4.82
CA PRO A 169 3.96 -2.90 4.07
C PRO A 169 2.64 -2.67 3.31
N TYR A 170 1.87 -3.73 3.02
CA TYR A 170 0.56 -3.61 2.36
C TYR A 170 -0.55 -3.17 3.32
N SER A 171 -0.44 -3.58 4.59
CA SER A 171 -1.40 -3.25 5.64
C SER A 171 -1.25 -1.82 6.18
N LYS A 172 -0.19 -1.10 5.80
CA LYS A 172 0.07 0.27 6.27
C LYS A 172 -0.90 1.24 5.59
N ILE A 173 -1.65 2.00 6.40
CA ILE A 173 -2.65 2.96 5.89
C ILE A 173 -1.92 4.20 5.36
N PHE A 174 -2.04 4.45 4.05
CA PHE A 174 -1.41 5.61 3.37
C PHE A 174 -2.34 6.81 3.21
N ILE A 175 -3.65 6.65 3.48
CA ILE A 175 -4.65 7.69 3.30
C ILE A 175 -4.88 8.39 4.65
N PHE A 176 -4.00 9.33 4.98
CA PHE A 176 -4.24 10.30 6.05
C PHE A 176 -3.94 11.71 5.55
N LYS A 177 -4.90 12.28 4.84
CA LYS A 177 -5.11 13.73 4.70
C LYS A 177 -6.41 13.94 3.93
N TYR A 178 -7.55 14.03 4.62
CA TYR A 178 -8.78 14.77 4.27
C TYR A 178 -9.85 14.46 5.33
N VAL A 179 -9.58 14.87 6.58
CA VAL A 179 -10.62 15.14 7.58
C VAL A 179 -10.21 16.45 8.24
N TYR A 180 -10.50 17.55 7.56
CA TYR A 180 -10.79 18.90 8.07
C TYR A 180 -11.31 19.71 6.87
#